data_AF-A0A918FZQ2-F1
#
_entry.id   AF-A0A918FZQ2-F1
#
_cell.length_a   1.000
_cell.length_b   1.000
_cell.length_c   1.000
_cell.angle_alpha   90.00
_cell.angle_beta   90.00
_cell.angle_gamma   90.00
#
_symmetry.space_group_name_H-M   'P 1'
#
loop_
_entity.id
_entity.type
_entity.pdbx_description
1 polymer ?
#
loop_
_entity_poly.entity_id
_entity_poly.type
_entity_poly.pdbx_seq_one_letter_code
_entity_poly.pdbx_strand_id
1 'polypeptide(L)'
;MVGNPENRRVALFADAVRAAGLPAPRVVAWTDVLRAGGGDFDDDEIVRIDSPGENPEADRILRGAQDPTRVEGSARWYARFMAAVSGLRGGVRLDDPGDLAVLFDKRLCHAVLDAAGVPVPASPTSGPRGIAVRGWDDVRAAMRGHRMSRLFVKPAHGSSASGVLAVESGGGGRIRATTSVARAADGSLYNSLRVRRYEREQDIAAVVDALAPDGLHLERWLPKASQDGRAADLRVVVVAGRATHAVVRTSRSPLTNLHLGGRRGDVQAARQAFEAAGARWADVLGVCERAAACFPRTLCVGVDLLPAVGWRRAAVGEVNAFGDLLPGLTGLPGSGSEGLDTYATQVAAVLRDFAPQRTGTAHA
;
A
#
# COMPACT_ATOMS: atom_id res chain seq x y z
N MET A 1 20.46 -2.19 -7.53
CA MET A 1 19.07 -1.77 -7.26
C MET A 1 18.30 -1.71 -8.57
N VAL A 2 17.08 -2.24 -8.60
CA VAL A 2 16.14 -2.07 -9.72
C VAL A 2 15.22 -0.90 -9.39
N GLY A 3 15.24 0.16 -10.20
CA GLY A 3 14.48 1.38 -9.92
C GLY A 3 14.61 2.43 -11.02
N ASN A 4 13.74 3.44 -10.98
CA ASN A 4 13.79 4.56 -11.92
C ASN A 4 14.94 5.51 -11.56
N PRO A 5 16.00 5.67 -12.38
CA PRO A 5 17.20 6.41 -12.01
C PRO A 5 16.96 7.87 -11.61
N GLU A 6 15.96 8.51 -12.20
CA GLU A 6 15.53 9.87 -11.91
C GLU A 6 14.72 10.02 -10.63
N ASN A 7 14.26 8.92 -10.04
CA ASN A 7 13.35 8.94 -8.90
C ASN A 7 14.10 9.25 -7.58
N ARG A 8 13.47 10.06 -6.74
CA ARG A 8 14.02 10.44 -5.42
C ARG A 8 14.30 9.25 -4.51
N ARG A 9 13.52 8.17 -4.59
CA ARG A 9 13.75 6.94 -3.80
C ARG A 9 15.10 6.31 -4.15
N VAL A 10 15.43 6.27 -5.44
CA VAL A 10 16.71 5.75 -5.95
C VAL A 10 17.88 6.63 -5.49
N ALA A 11 17.76 7.94 -5.63
CA ALA A 11 18.79 8.87 -5.17
C ALA A 11 19.05 8.76 -3.65
N LEU A 12 18.00 8.83 -2.83
CA LEU A 12 18.13 8.78 -1.37
C LEU A 12 18.66 7.44 -0.87
N PHE A 13 18.26 6.32 -1.48
CA PHE A 13 18.84 5.02 -1.14
C PHE A 13 20.33 4.94 -1.51
N ALA A 14 20.72 5.44 -2.69
CA ALA A 14 22.12 5.48 -3.09
C ALA A 14 22.97 6.35 -2.15
N ASP A 15 22.43 7.47 -1.67
CA ASP A 15 23.09 8.32 -0.69
C ASP A 15 23.25 7.62 0.66
N ALA A 16 22.22 6.90 1.12
CA ALA A 16 22.30 6.09 2.33
C ALA A 16 23.36 4.98 2.25
N VAL A 17 23.48 4.32 1.08
CA VAL A 17 24.53 3.32 0.83
C VAL A 17 25.93 3.95 0.92
N ARG A 18 26.14 5.11 0.27
CA ARG A 18 27.43 5.84 0.34
C ARG A 18 27.74 6.33 1.74
N ALA A 19 26.74 6.82 2.47
CA ALA A 19 26.90 7.29 3.85
C ALA A 19 27.30 6.15 4.81
N ALA A 20 26.93 4.90 4.48
CA ALA A 20 27.37 3.71 5.19
C ALA A 20 28.80 3.23 4.79
N GLY A 21 29.50 3.98 3.93
CA GLY A 21 30.87 3.66 3.49
C GLY A 21 30.95 2.63 2.35
N LEU A 22 29.82 2.29 1.73
CA LEU A 22 29.77 1.32 0.62
C LEU A 22 29.91 2.03 -0.74
N PRO A 23 30.36 1.32 -1.80
CA PRO A 23 30.32 1.83 -3.17
C PRO A 23 28.90 2.20 -3.59
N ALA A 24 28.79 3.17 -4.50
CA ALA A 24 27.49 3.55 -5.07
C ALA A 24 26.81 2.33 -5.70
N PRO A 25 25.51 2.08 -5.41
CA PRO A 25 24.82 0.92 -5.97
C PRO A 25 24.65 1.10 -7.47
N ARG A 26 24.90 0.05 -8.24
CA ARG A 26 24.50 -0.01 -9.66
C ARG A 26 22.97 0.07 -9.76
N VAL A 27 22.48 0.95 -10.62
CA VAL A 27 21.04 1.12 -10.88
C VAL A 27 20.69 0.44 -12.19
N VAL A 28 19.71 -0.46 -12.15
CA VAL A 28 19.10 -1.11 -13.31
C VAL A 28 17.73 -0.48 -13.52
N ALA A 29 17.54 0.23 -14.64
CA ALA A 29 16.33 0.99 -14.89
C ALA A 29 15.12 0.06 -15.16
N TRP A 30 13.95 0.40 -14.61
CA TRP A 30 12.74 -0.37 -14.86
C TRP A 30 12.37 -0.45 -16.34
N THR A 31 12.61 0.61 -17.12
CA THR A 31 12.33 0.61 -18.57
C THR A 31 13.13 -0.46 -19.30
N ASP A 32 14.36 -0.73 -18.88
CA ASP A 32 15.23 -1.73 -19.50
C ASP A 32 14.79 -3.14 -19.08
N VAL A 33 14.51 -3.34 -17.79
CA VAL A 33 13.95 -4.60 -17.26
C VAL A 33 12.65 -4.96 -17.95
N LEU A 34 11.74 -3.98 -18.10
CA LEU A 34 10.43 -4.20 -18.71
C LEU A 34 10.52 -4.53 -20.21
N ARG A 35 11.49 -3.96 -20.93
CA ARG A 35 11.72 -4.25 -22.35
C ARG A 35 12.41 -5.60 -22.56
N ALA A 36 13.37 -5.93 -21.72
CA ALA A 36 14.10 -7.20 -21.75
C ALA A 36 13.28 -8.37 -21.17
N GLY A 37 12.23 -8.09 -20.41
CA GLY A 37 11.44 -9.09 -19.69
C GLY A 37 12.15 -9.68 -18.46
N GLY A 38 13.14 -8.97 -17.91
CA GLY A 38 13.96 -9.45 -16.81
C GLY A 38 15.32 -8.76 -16.70
N GLY A 39 16.21 -9.35 -15.92
CA GLY A 39 17.58 -8.87 -15.73
C GLY A 39 18.42 -9.81 -14.86
N ASP A 40 19.71 -9.90 -15.15
CA ASP A 40 20.65 -10.79 -14.46
C ASP A 40 21.48 -10.03 -13.42
N PHE A 41 21.73 -10.72 -12.31
CA PHE A 41 22.56 -10.28 -11.20
C PHE A 41 23.48 -11.44 -10.80
N ASP A 42 24.67 -11.13 -10.32
CA ASP A 42 25.57 -12.15 -9.79
C ASP A 42 25.02 -12.69 -8.46
N ASP A 43 25.37 -13.94 -8.10
CA ASP A 43 24.77 -14.64 -6.95
C ASP A 43 25.03 -13.94 -5.60
N ASP A 44 26.12 -13.18 -5.49
CA ASP A 44 26.51 -12.41 -4.31
C ASP A 44 26.01 -10.95 -4.32
N GLU A 45 25.42 -10.47 -5.42
CA GLU A 45 24.85 -9.12 -5.47
C GLU A 45 23.61 -9.01 -4.57
N ILE A 46 23.58 -8.03 -3.67
CA ILE A 46 22.37 -7.69 -2.90
C ILE A 46 21.45 -6.84 -3.77
N VAL A 47 20.25 -7.34 -4.06
CA VAL A 47 19.32 -6.70 -4.99
C VAL A 47 18.10 -6.17 -4.26
N ARG A 48 18.05 -4.84 -4.16
CA ARG A 48 16.85 -4.08 -3.80
C ARG A 48 15.98 -3.79 -5.03
N ILE A 49 14.67 -4.00 -4.91
CA ILE A 49 13.68 -3.58 -5.89
C ILE A 49 12.94 -2.35 -5.34
N ASP A 50 12.74 -1.33 -6.18
CA ASP A 50 11.91 -0.17 -5.87
C ASP A 50 10.70 -0.09 -6.80
N SER A 51 9.75 0.78 -6.48
CA SER A 51 8.55 1.02 -7.27
C SER A 51 8.90 1.49 -8.69
N PRO A 52 8.26 0.95 -9.75
CA PRO A 52 8.37 1.48 -11.10
C PRO A 52 7.51 2.74 -11.33
N GLY A 53 6.79 3.20 -10.30
CA GLY A 53 5.91 4.36 -10.37
C GLY A 53 6.64 5.68 -10.63
N GLU A 54 5.85 6.72 -10.94
CA GLU A 54 6.34 8.07 -11.28
C GLU A 54 7.25 8.15 -12.53
N ASN A 55 7.29 7.09 -13.35
CA ASN A 55 7.94 7.08 -14.65
C ASN A 55 6.92 6.83 -15.78
N PRO A 56 6.69 7.81 -16.67
CA PRO A 56 5.67 7.68 -17.74
C PRO A 56 5.92 6.56 -18.74
N GLU A 57 7.19 6.22 -19.01
CA GLU A 57 7.54 5.13 -19.93
C GLU A 57 7.24 3.76 -19.30
N ALA A 58 7.64 3.57 -18.05
CA ALA A 58 7.35 2.36 -17.29
C ALA A 58 5.83 2.15 -17.15
N ASP A 59 5.07 3.18 -16.79
CA ASP A 59 3.61 3.08 -16.69
C ASP A 59 2.96 2.78 -18.06
N ARG A 60 3.47 3.35 -19.16
CA ARG A 60 2.99 3.00 -20.50
C ARG A 60 3.22 1.53 -20.84
N ILE A 61 4.39 0.98 -20.51
CA ILE A 61 4.69 -0.44 -20.75
C ILE A 61 3.81 -1.33 -19.85
N LEU A 62 3.64 -0.98 -18.58
CA LEU A 62 2.89 -1.77 -17.60
C LEU A 62 1.37 -1.70 -17.82
N ARG A 63 0.82 -0.52 -18.03
CA ARG A 63 -0.64 -0.28 -18.13
C ARG A 63 -1.13 -0.33 -19.58
N GLY A 64 -0.30 0.05 -20.54
CA GLY A 64 -0.68 0.21 -21.95
C GLY A 64 -1.50 1.46 -22.24
N ALA A 65 -1.72 2.34 -21.25
CA ALA A 65 -2.40 3.62 -21.41
C ALA A 65 -1.37 4.75 -21.62
N GLN A 66 -1.75 5.78 -22.39
CA GLN A 66 -0.89 6.95 -22.61
C GLN A 66 -1.05 8.02 -21.52
N ASP A 67 -2.22 8.07 -20.87
CA ASP A 67 -2.52 9.05 -19.83
C ASP A 67 -2.24 8.46 -18.43
N PRO A 68 -1.24 8.99 -17.68
CA PRO A 68 -0.85 8.49 -16.37
C PRO A 68 -1.90 8.74 -15.28
N THR A 69 -2.93 9.54 -15.56
CA THR A 69 -4.05 9.76 -14.63
C THR A 69 -5.11 8.68 -14.71
N ARG A 70 -5.05 7.77 -15.71
CA ARG A 70 -6.01 6.69 -15.86
C ARG A 70 -6.03 5.77 -14.65
N VAL A 71 -7.24 5.45 -14.20
CA VAL A 71 -7.46 4.61 -13.02
C VAL A 71 -7.53 3.13 -13.39
N GLU A 72 -8.05 2.83 -14.58
CA GLU A 72 -8.20 1.47 -15.12
C GLU A 72 -6.85 0.85 -15.50
N GLY A 73 -6.84 -0.46 -15.74
CA GLY A 73 -5.67 -1.22 -16.21
C GLY A 73 -4.73 -1.63 -15.08
N SER A 74 -5.16 -1.56 -13.82
CA SER A 74 -4.35 -1.98 -12.67
C SER A 74 -4.09 -3.49 -12.66
N ALA A 75 -5.01 -4.34 -13.16
CA ALA A 75 -4.74 -5.77 -13.30
C ALA A 75 -3.67 -6.07 -14.35
N ARG A 76 -3.72 -5.36 -15.49
CA ARG A 76 -2.70 -5.47 -16.54
C ARG A 76 -1.34 -4.98 -16.04
N TRP A 77 -1.33 -3.85 -15.33
CA TRP A 77 -0.14 -3.32 -14.67
C TRP A 77 0.47 -4.36 -13.73
N TYR A 78 -0.35 -4.98 -12.87
CA TYR A 78 0.07 -6.00 -11.92
C TYR A 78 0.67 -7.22 -12.61
N ALA A 79 -0.03 -7.78 -13.60
CA ALA A 79 0.43 -8.96 -14.32
C ALA A 79 1.79 -8.74 -15.01
N ARG A 80 1.96 -7.57 -15.65
CA ARG A 80 3.22 -7.23 -16.34
C ARG A 80 4.35 -6.92 -15.36
N PHE A 81 4.03 -6.24 -14.25
CA PHE A 81 5.00 -5.98 -13.19
C PHE A 81 5.51 -7.30 -12.58
N MET A 82 4.61 -8.23 -12.23
CA MET A 82 5.00 -9.51 -11.68
C MET A 82 5.73 -10.40 -12.67
N ALA A 83 5.41 -10.33 -13.96
CA ALA A 83 6.17 -11.01 -15.00
C ALA A 83 7.62 -10.48 -15.08
N ALA A 84 7.80 -9.15 -15.03
CA ALA A 84 9.12 -8.53 -15.04
C ALA A 84 9.92 -8.84 -13.77
N VAL A 85 9.28 -8.83 -12.59
CA VAL A 85 9.91 -9.23 -11.32
C VAL A 85 10.35 -10.70 -11.37
N SER A 86 9.51 -11.59 -11.90
CA SER A 86 9.83 -13.02 -12.06
C SER A 86 10.96 -13.27 -13.05
N GLY A 87 11.18 -12.34 -13.99
CA GLY A 87 12.27 -12.38 -14.96
C GLY A 87 13.63 -11.94 -14.39
N LEU A 88 13.68 -11.43 -13.16
CA LEU A 88 14.94 -11.09 -12.50
C LEU A 88 15.61 -12.35 -11.96
N ARG A 89 16.86 -12.61 -12.37
CA ARG A 89 17.63 -13.81 -12.00
C ARG A 89 18.86 -13.47 -11.17
N GLY A 90 19.32 -14.42 -10.36
CA GLY A 90 20.46 -14.25 -9.46
C GLY A 90 20.23 -13.20 -8.36
N GLY A 91 21.29 -12.95 -7.59
CA GLY A 91 21.33 -12.00 -6.48
C GLY A 91 20.53 -12.39 -5.23
N VAL A 92 20.94 -11.83 -4.09
CA VAL A 92 20.24 -11.92 -2.81
C VAL A 92 19.18 -10.83 -2.74
N ARG A 93 17.90 -11.21 -2.82
CA ARG A 93 16.77 -10.27 -2.86
C ARG A 93 16.46 -9.70 -1.48
N LEU A 94 16.25 -8.38 -1.42
CA LEU A 94 15.65 -7.71 -0.26
C LEU A 94 14.12 -7.64 -0.34
N ASP A 95 13.56 -7.92 -1.52
CA ASP A 95 12.13 -7.85 -1.81
C ASP A 95 11.74 -9.12 -2.59
N ASP A 96 11.08 -10.07 -1.93
CA ASP A 96 10.78 -11.38 -2.53
C ASP A 96 9.61 -11.33 -3.53
N PRO A 97 9.75 -11.90 -4.75
CA PRO A 97 8.67 -11.91 -5.75
C PRO A 97 7.33 -12.48 -5.27
N GLY A 98 7.34 -13.52 -4.45
CA GLY A 98 6.13 -14.12 -3.88
C GLY A 98 5.47 -13.20 -2.85
N ASP A 99 6.26 -12.55 -1.99
CA ASP A 99 5.74 -11.55 -1.05
C ASP A 99 5.18 -10.34 -1.82
N LEU A 100 5.88 -9.87 -2.87
CA LEU A 100 5.43 -8.79 -3.74
C LEU A 100 4.11 -9.12 -4.45
N ALA A 101 3.93 -10.35 -4.93
CA ALA A 101 2.67 -10.79 -5.54
C ALA A 101 1.48 -10.60 -4.58
N VAL A 102 1.68 -10.90 -3.29
CA VAL A 102 0.65 -10.73 -2.26
C VAL A 102 0.49 -9.26 -1.88
N LEU A 103 1.58 -8.54 -1.62
CA LEU A 103 1.55 -7.13 -1.21
C LEU A 103 0.90 -6.21 -2.26
N PHE A 104 1.04 -6.52 -3.55
CA PHE A 104 0.42 -5.75 -4.63
C PHE A 104 -1.05 -6.11 -4.89
N ASP A 105 -1.59 -7.20 -4.35
CA ASP A 105 -3.01 -7.55 -4.43
C ASP A 105 -3.70 -7.41 -3.07
N LYS A 106 -4.51 -6.36 -2.92
CA LYS A 106 -5.20 -6.04 -1.65
C LYS A 106 -6.03 -7.19 -1.09
N ARG A 107 -6.60 -8.04 -1.95
CA ARG A 107 -7.44 -9.16 -1.52
C ARG A 107 -6.59 -10.28 -0.92
N LEU A 108 -5.44 -10.55 -1.54
CA LEU A 108 -4.49 -11.56 -1.07
C LEU A 108 -3.79 -11.07 0.21
N CYS A 109 -3.28 -9.84 0.21
CA CYS A 109 -2.67 -9.23 1.39
C CYS A 109 -3.65 -9.22 2.57
N HIS A 110 -4.90 -8.77 2.35
CA HIS A 110 -5.93 -8.79 3.39
C HIS A 110 -6.18 -10.20 3.93
N ALA A 111 -6.31 -11.20 3.06
CA ALA A 111 -6.51 -12.60 3.45
C ALA A 111 -5.38 -13.15 4.33
N VAL A 112 -4.13 -12.86 3.96
CA VAL A 112 -2.95 -13.30 4.74
C VAL A 112 -2.93 -12.66 6.12
N LEU A 113 -3.24 -11.36 6.21
CA LEU A 113 -3.29 -10.64 7.48
C LEU A 113 -4.41 -11.17 8.39
N ASP A 114 -5.61 -11.38 7.85
CA ASP A 114 -6.75 -11.93 8.59
C ASP A 114 -6.45 -13.34 9.12
N ALA A 115 -5.87 -14.20 8.28
CA ALA A 115 -5.47 -15.55 8.66
C ALA A 115 -4.39 -15.57 9.77
N ALA A 116 -3.51 -14.56 9.80
CA ALA A 116 -2.51 -14.38 10.85
C ALA A 116 -3.06 -13.71 12.13
N GLY A 117 -4.35 -13.40 12.18
CA GLY A 117 -4.98 -12.71 13.32
C GLY A 117 -4.57 -11.24 13.45
N VAL A 118 -4.02 -10.64 12.40
CA VAL A 118 -3.77 -9.20 12.34
C VAL A 118 -5.12 -8.49 12.19
N PRO A 119 -5.48 -7.52 13.06
CA PRO A 119 -6.76 -6.85 12.95
C PRO A 119 -6.87 -6.11 11.62
N VAL A 120 -7.84 -6.49 10.79
CA VAL A 120 -8.17 -5.84 9.51
C VAL A 120 -9.67 -5.54 9.43
N PRO A 121 -10.13 -4.59 8.60
CA PRO A 121 -11.56 -4.40 8.38
C PRO A 121 -12.19 -5.64 7.74
N ALA A 122 -13.42 -6.01 8.12
CA ALA A 122 -14.11 -7.13 7.47
C ALA A 122 -14.22 -6.92 5.94
N SER A 123 -13.89 -7.94 5.16
CA SER A 123 -13.88 -7.90 3.69
C SER A 123 -14.59 -9.14 3.12
N PRO A 124 -15.63 -9.00 2.27
CA PRO A 124 -16.26 -10.12 1.61
C PRO A 124 -15.48 -10.62 0.37
N THR A 125 -14.48 -9.87 -0.09
CA THR A 125 -13.68 -10.19 -1.29
C THR A 125 -12.34 -10.85 -0.98
N SER A 126 -12.04 -11.06 0.31
CA SER A 126 -10.75 -11.58 0.76
C SER A 126 -10.91 -13.00 1.32
N GLY A 127 -9.83 -13.78 1.24
CA GLY A 127 -9.76 -15.15 1.74
C GLY A 127 -10.33 -16.21 0.78
N PRO A 128 -10.28 -17.49 1.16
CA PRO A 128 -10.66 -18.62 0.29
C PRO A 128 -12.11 -18.60 -0.19
N ARG A 129 -12.98 -17.86 0.50
CA ARG A 129 -14.41 -17.69 0.17
C ARG A 129 -14.73 -16.27 -0.32
N GLY A 130 -13.70 -15.52 -0.72
CA GLY A 130 -13.86 -14.17 -1.24
C GLY A 130 -14.72 -14.15 -2.50
N ILE A 131 -15.70 -13.25 -2.57
CA ILE A 131 -16.53 -13.09 -3.76
C ILE A 131 -15.77 -12.34 -4.85
N ALA A 132 -15.96 -12.76 -6.11
CA ALA A 132 -15.53 -11.97 -7.26
C ALA A 132 -16.59 -10.91 -7.58
N VAL A 133 -16.20 -9.65 -7.60
CA VAL A 133 -17.09 -8.52 -7.93
C VAL A 133 -16.99 -8.24 -9.43
N ARG A 134 -18.07 -8.49 -10.16
CA ARG A 134 -18.19 -8.26 -11.62
C ARG A 134 -18.73 -6.88 -11.96
N GLY A 135 -19.31 -6.19 -10.99
CA GLY A 135 -19.90 -4.87 -11.16
C GLY A 135 -20.64 -4.38 -9.92
N TRP A 136 -21.40 -3.32 -10.08
CA TRP A 136 -22.11 -2.64 -9.01
C TRP A 136 -23.16 -3.50 -8.32
N ASP A 137 -23.87 -4.34 -9.06
CA ASP A 137 -24.90 -5.22 -8.49
C ASP A 137 -24.32 -6.18 -7.45
N ASP A 138 -23.11 -6.69 -7.69
CA ASP A 138 -22.37 -7.52 -6.72
C ASP A 138 -21.97 -6.71 -5.48
N VAL A 139 -21.57 -5.44 -5.66
CA VAL A 139 -21.28 -4.55 -4.52
C VAL A 139 -22.55 -4.35 -3.69
N ARG A 140 -23.71 -4.12 -4.32
CA ARG A 140 -24.99 -3.96 -3.63
C ARG A 140 -25.42 -5.25 -2.93
N ALA A 141 -25.24 -6.39 -3.57
CA ALA A 141 -25.48 -7.70 -2.96
C ALA A 141 -24.58 -7.92 -1.74
N ALA A 142 -23.29 -7.61 -1.85
CA ALA A 142 -22.34 -7.71 -0.75
C ALA A 142 -22.69 -6.78 0.42
N MET A 143 -23.09 -5.53 0.14
CA MET A 143 -23.57 -4.59 1.18
C MET A 143 -24.74 -5.18 1.97
N ARG A 144 -25.72 -5.78 1.29
CA ARG A 144 -26.90 -6.40 1.93
C ARG A 144 -26.51 -7.68 2.68
N GLY A 145 -25.83 -8.61 2.01
CA GLY A 145 -25.48 -9.93 2.54
C GLY A 145 -24.57 -9.86 3.77
N HIS A 146 -23.63 -8.91 3.80
CA HIS A 146 -22.67 -8.73 4.90
C HIS A 146 -23.05 -7.60 5.88
N ARG A 147 -24.24 -7.01 5.73
CA ARG A 147 -24.72 -5.88 6.56
C ARG A 147 -23.69 -4.75 6.65
N MET A 148 -23.18 -4.34 5.49
CA MET A 148 -22.20 -3.27 5.32
C MET A 148 -22.88 -2.04 4.73
N SER A 149 -23.44 -1.18 5.58
CA SER A 149 -24.03 0.09 5.14
C SER A 149 -22.98 1.11 4.68
N ARG A 150 -21.70 0.89 5.01
CA ARG A 150 -20.56 1.69 4.56
C ARG A 150 -19.38 0.79 4.23
N LEU A 151 -18.80 0.98 3.05
CA LEU A 151 -17.64 0.21 2.60
C LEU A 151 -16.73 1.04 1.70
N PHE A 152 -15.48 0.61 1.57
CA PHE A 152 -14.59 1.07 0.51
C PHE A 152 -14.63 0.06 -0.64
N VAL A 153 -14.76 0.57 -1.87
CA VAL A 153 -14.46 -0.16 -3.11
C VAL A 153 -13.08 0.28 -3.57
N LYS A 154 -12.15 -0.66 -3.77
CA LYS A 154 -10.78 -0.37 -4.22
C LYS A 154 -10.40 -1.28 -5.39
N PRO A 155 -9.73 -0.80 -6.45
CA PRO A 155 -9.04 -1.69 -7.38
C PRO A 155 -8.04 -2.55 -6.62
N ALA A 156 -7.98 -3.84 -6.91
CA ALA A 156 -7.16 -4.80 -6.17
C ALA A 156 -5.67 -4.39 -6.15
N HIS A 157 -5.17 -3.86 -7.28
CA HIS A 157 -3.77 -3.47 -7.47
C HIS A 157 -3.56 -1.94 -7.54
N GLY A 158 -4.57 -1.15 -7.14
CA GLY A 158 -4.48 0.31 -7.15
C GLY A 158 -3.51 0.85 -6.09
N SER A 159 -2.98 2.05 -6.28
CA SER A 159 -2.08 2.75 -5.35
C SER A 159 -2.51 4.22 -5.18
N SER A 160 -2.01 4.90 -4.14
CA SER A 160 -2.25 6.32 -3.88
C SER A 160 -3.73 6.72 -3.81
N ALA A 161 -4.58 5.81 -3.33
CA ALA A 161 -6.04 5.94 -3.32
C ALA A 161 -6.68 6.18 -4.71
N SER A 162 -5.95 5.94 -5.79
CA SER A 162 -6.49 5.98 -7.16
C SER A 162 -7.55 4.91 -7.32
N GLY A 163 -8.73 5.29 -7.81
CA GLY A 163 -9.84 4.35 -8.00
C GLY A 163 -10.61 3.99 -6.74
N VAL A 164 -10.30 4.57 -5.58
CA VAL A 164 -11.00 4.24 -4.34
C VAL A 164 -12.32 5.00 -4.22
N LEU A 165 -13.40 4.30 -3.88
CA LEU A 165 -14.71 4.88 -3.57
C LEU A 165 -15.08 4.56 -2.12
N ALA A 166 -15.34 5.59 -1.31
CA ALA A 166 -16.04 5.45 -0.03
C ALA A 166 -17.55 5.46 -0.28
N VAL A 167 -18.17 4.28 -0.25
CA VAL A 167 -19.60 4.08 -0.53
C VAL A 167 -20.38 4.00 0.78
N GLU A 168 -21.51 4.67 0.85
CA GLU A 168 -22.45 4.57 1.96
C GLU A 168 -23.91 4.49 1.49
N SER A 169 -24.70 3.71 2.21
CA SER A 169 -26.15 3.64 2.07
C SER A 169 -26.84 4.37 3.22
N GLY A 170 -27.72 5.30 2.88
CA GLY A 170 -28.60 6.00 3.83
C GLY A 170 -30.01 5.39 3.89
N GLY A 171 -30.86 5.97 4.74
CA GLY A 171 -32.27 5.60 4.82
C GLY A 171 -33.01 5.83 3.48
N GLY A 172 -33.98 4.95 3.19
CA GLY A 172 -34.76 4.97 1.95
C GLY A 172 -34.01 4.45 0.72
N GLY A 173 -32.94 3.67 0.90
CA GLY A 173 -32.18 3.07 -0.20
C GLY A 173 -31.19 4.01 -0.90
N ARG A 174 -31.09 5.28 -0.46
CA ARG A 174 -30.16 6.27 -1.02
C ARG A 174 -28.71 5.80 -0.93
N ILE A 175 -27.95 5.98 -2.00
CA ILE A 175 -26.52 5.64 -2.07
C ILE A 175 -25.70 6.87 -2.42
N ARG A 176 -24.53 6.99 -1.79
CA ARG A 176 -23.54 8.01 -2.10
C ARG A 176 -22.15 7.39 -2.17
N ALA A 177 -21.30 7.90 -3.06
CA ALA A 177 -19.88 7.57 -3.10
C ALA A 177 -19.02 8.84 -3.02
N THR A 178 -17.99 8.83 -2.18
CA THR A 178 -16.95 9.86 -2.13
C THR A 178 -15.67 9.31 -2.75
N THR A 179 -15.12 9.98 -3.76
CA THR A 179 -13.96 9.49 -4.53
C THR A 179 -13.20 10.65 -5.20
N SER A 180 -11.96 10.43 -5.64
CA SER A 180 -11.26 11.35 -6.55
C SER A 180 -11.42 10.97 -8.03
N VAL A 181 -12.02 9.81 -8.31
CA VAL A 181 -12.30 9.34 -9.67
C VAL A 181 -13.26 10.29 -10.35
N ALA A 182 -12.88 10.73 -11.54
CA ALA A 182 -13.73 11.47 -12.44
C ALA A 182 -13.90 10.67 -13.74
N ARG A 183 -15.06 10.82 -14.35
CA ARG A 183 -15.43 10.16 -15.60
C ARG A 183 -15.42 11.19 -16.72
N ALA A 184 -14.73 10.88 -17.81
CA ALA A 184 -14.75 11.70 -19.03
C ALA A 184 -16.00 11.40 -19.88
N ALA A 185 -16.22 12.21 -20.92
CA ALA A 185 -17.38 12.06 -21.81
C ALA A 185 -17.37 10.72 -22.57
N ASP A 186 -16.18 10.20 -22.89
CA ASP A 186 -15.98 8.89 -23.52
C ASP A 186 -16.12 7.70 -22.56
N GLY A 187 -16.38 7.98 -21.27
CA GLY A 187 -16.54 6.98 -20.22
C GLY A 187 -15.25 6.55 -19.52
N SER A 188 -14.09 7.03 -19.97
CA SER A 188 -12.81 6.75 -19.30
C SER A 188 -12.74 7.34 -17.90
N LEU A 189 -11.97 6.67 -17.03
CA LEU A 189 -11.81 7.07 -15.63
C LEU A 189 -10.41 7.62 -15.38
N TYR A 190 -10.35 8.78 -14.73
CA TYR A 190 -9.10 9.42 -14.34
C TYR A 190 -9.12 9.87 -12.87
N ASN A 191 -7.95 9.84 -12.23
CA ASN A 191 -7.78 10.37 -10.88
C ASN A 191 -7.64 11.89 -10.95
N SER A 192 -8.71 12.61 -10.64
CA SER A 192 -8.72 14.07 -10.71
C SER A 192 -7.96 14.76 -9.57
N LEU A 193 -7.46 13.99 -8.58
CA LEU A 193 -6.89 14.46 -7.30
C LEU A 193 -7.84 15.30 -6.43
N ARG A 194 -9.04 15.64 -6.95
CA ARG A 194 -10.08 16.41 -6.26
C ARG A 194 -11.16 15.45 -5.78
N VAL A 195 -11.31 15.35 -4.46
CA VAL A 195 -12.38 14.57 -3.84
C VAL A 195 -13.74 15.18 -4.21
N ARG A 196 -14.64 14.34 -4.74
CA ARG A 196 -16.00 14.67 -5.14
C ARG A 196 -16.99 13.65 -4.58
N ARG A 197 -18.28 13.93 -4.74
CA ARG A 197 -19.37 13.05 -4.35
C ARG A 197 -20.25 12.73 -5.55
N TYR A 198 -20.55 11.45 -5.72
CA TYR A 198 -21.60 10.95 -6.60
C TYR A 198 -22.81 10.59 -5.74
N GLU A 199 -23.97 11.16 -6.06
CA GLU A 199 -25.23 10.94 -5.33
C GLU A 199 -26.30 10.24 -6.19
N ARG A 200 -26.03 10.06 -7.48
CA ARG A 200 -26.85 9.22 -8.37
C ARG A 200 -26.23 7.83 -8.44
N GLU A 201 -27.02 6.80 -8.11
CA GLU A 201 -26.55 5.41 -8.11
C GLU A 201 -26.02 4.97 -9.49
N GLN A 202 -26.62 5.46 -10.58
CA GLN A 202 -26.15 5.18 -11.94
C GLN A 202 -24.72 5.67 -12.22
N ASP A 203 -24.33 6.83 -11.68
CA ASP A 203 -22.96 7.34 -11.84
C ASP A 203 -21.96 6.50 -11.05
N ILE A 204 -22.36 6.06 -9.85
CA ILE A 204 -21.56 5.17 -9.00
C ILE A 204 -21.39 3.82 -9.69
N ALA A 205 -22.47 3.27 -10.23
CA ALA A 205 -22.47 2.01 -10.96
C ALA A 205 -21.52 2.08 -12.16
N ALA A 206 -21.64 3.10 -13.00
CA ALA A 206 -20.77 3.27 -14.16
C ALA A 206 -19.27 3.34 -13.80
N VAL A 207 -18.90 3.96 -12.68
CA VAL A 207 -17.51 3.96 -12.19
C VAL A 207 -17.10 2.57 -11.72
N VAL A 208 -17.92 1.91 -10.92
CA VAL A 208 -17.60 0.57 -10.37
C VAL A 208 -17.51 -0.47 -11.47
N ASP A 209 -18.43 -0.47 -12.43
CA ASP A 209 -18.47 -1.41 -13.55
C ASP A 209 -17.26 -1.24 -14.47
N ALA A 210 -16.79 -0.01 -14.69
CA ALA A 210 -15.57 0.23 -15.45
C ALA A 210 -14.29 -0.22 -14.71
N LEU A 211 -14.29 -0.24 -13.37
CA LEU A 211 -13.17 -0.74 -12.56
C LEU A 211 -13.22 -2.25 -12.29
N ALA A 212 -14.39 -2.88 -12.39
CA ALA A 212 -14.58 -4.29 -12.06
C ALA A 212 -13.66 -5.26 -12.84
N PRO A 213 -13.33 -5.04 -14.13
CA PRO A 213 -12.39 -5.90 -14.86
C PRO A 213 -10.98 -5.96 -14.26
N ASP A 214 -10.57 -4.94 -13.51
CA ASP A 214 -9.27 -4.94 -12.81
C ASP A 214 -9.30 -5.77 -11.51
N GLY A 215 -10.47 -6.24 -11.10
CA GLY A 215 -10.70 -6.86 -9.81
C GLY A 215 -10.88 -5.82 -8.70
N LEU A 216 -11.88 -6.03 -7.85
CA LEU A 216 -12.21 -5.12 -6.77
C LEU A 216 -12.03 -5.79 -5.41
N HIS A 217 -11.54 -4.99 -4.48
CA HIS A 217 -11.51 -5.27 -3.06
C HIS A 217 -12.59 -4.43 -2.37
N LEU A 218 -13.46 -5.11 -1.62
CA LEU A 218 -14.46 -4.48 -0.77
C LEU A 218 -14.03 -4.64 0.68
N GLU A 219 -14.07 -3.58 1.46
CA GLU A 219 -13.80 -3.66 2.90
C GLU A 219 -14.70 -2.73 3.70
N ARG A 220 -14.98 -3.09 4.95
CA ARG A 220 -15.80 -2.27 5.84
C ARG A 220 -15.13 -0.93 6.05
N TRP A 221 -15.88 0.14 5.81
CA TRP A 221 -15.42 1.47 6.15
C TRP A 221 -15.46 1.64 7.67
N LEU A 222 -14.30 1.47 8.32
CA LEU A 222 -14.15 1.71 9.75
C LEU A 222 -14.16 3.22 10.05
N PRO A 223 -14.98 3.68 11.01
CA PRO A 223 -14.84 5.01 11.58
C PRO A 223 -13.45 5.15 12.23
N LYS A 224 -12.67 6.11 11.73
CA LYS A 224 -11.32 6.39 12.24
C LYS A 224 -11.39 7.34 13.42
N ALA A 225 -10.39 7.25 14.30
CA ALA A 225 -10.15 8.30 15.27
C ALA A 225 -9.86 9.64 14.56
N SER A 226 -9.98 10.73 15.30
CA SER A 226 -9.64 12.05 14.81
C SER A 226 -8.53 12.69 15.64
N GLN A 227 -7.73 13.52 14.96
CA GLN A 227 -6.78 14.46 15.55
C GLN A 227 -7.17 15.85 15.04
N ASP A 228 -7.40 16.80 15.95
CA ASP A 228 -7.86 18.16 15.65
C ASP A 228 -9.10 18.22 14.74
N GLY A 229 -10.08 17.35 15.03
CA GLY A 229 -11.33 17.27 14.27
C GLY A 229 -11.19 16.67 12.86
N ARG A 230 -10.03 16.12 12.51
CA ARG A 230 -9.75 15.49 11.20
C ARG A 230 -9.55 13.99 11.37
N ALA A 231 -10.11 13.18 10.48
CA ALA A 231 -9.88 11.74 10.49
C ALA A 231 -8.38 11.45 10.37
N ALA A 232 -7.87 10.57 11.22
CA ALA A 232 -6.45 10.26 11.31
C ALA A 232 -6.18 8.80 10.96
N ASP A 233 -5.07 8.56 10.26
CA ASP A 233 -4.42 7.25 10.17
C ASP A 233 -2.92 7.41 10.37
N LEU A 234 -2.21 6.29 10.50
CA LEU A 234 -0.76 6.26 10.60
C LEU A 234 -0.18 5.46 9.44
N ARG A 235 0.90 5.96 8.88
CA ARG A 235 1.79 5.21 8.00
C ARG A 235 3.02 4.85 8.81
N VAL A 236 3.19 3.56 9.09
CA VAL A 236 4.31 3.02 9.88
C VAL A 236 5.24 2.26 8.94
N VAL A 237 6.51 2.62 8.91
CA VAL A 237 7.53 1.88 8.16
C VAL A 237 8.11 0.81 9.07
N VAL A 238 8.07 -0.43 8.62
CA VAL A 238 8.65 -1.59 9.31
C VAL A 238 9.84 -2.06 8.49
N VAL A 239 11.02 -2.08 9.13
CA VAL A 239 12.29 -2.51 8.51
C VAL A 239 12.82 -3.69 9.31
N ALA A 240 13.13 -4.80 8.64
CA ALA A 240 13.60 -6.04 9.25
C ALA A 240 12.73 -6.48 10.45
N GLY A 241 11.40 -6.41 10.26
CA GLY A 241 10.42 -6.81 11.27
C GLY A 241 10.17 -5.82 12.41
N ARG A 242 10.87 -4.68 12.46
CA ARG A 242 10.73 -3.68 13.53
C ARG A 242 10.08 -2.39 13.02
N ALA A 243 9.12 -1.84 13.76
CA ALA A 243 8.53 -0.55 13.45
C ALA A 243 9.54 0.57 13.72
N THR A 244 10.03 1.22 12.67
CA THR A 244 11.13 2.19 12.77
C THR A 244 10.70 3.63 12.58
N HIS A 245 9.74 3.90 11.70
CA HIS A 245 9.27 5.27 11.44
C HIS A 245 7.75 5.31 11.44
N ALA A 246 7.16 6.44 11.82
CA ALA A 246 5.73 6.66 11.69
C ALA A 246 5.41 8.09 11.30
N VAL A 247 4.38 8.27 10.47
CA VAL A 247 3.77 9.56 10.19
C VAL A 247 2.26 9.46 10.36
N VAL A 248 1.66 10.43 11.05
CA VAL A 248 0.20 10.57 11.10
C VAL A 248 -0.25 11.30 9.85
N ARG A 249 -1.30 10.84 9.18
CA ARG A 249 -1.95 11.56 8.08
C ARG A 249 -3.38 11.92 8.50
N THR A 250 -3.76 13.18 8.31
CA THR A 250 -5.08 13.70 8.70
C THR A 250 -5.86 14.29 7.53
N SER A 251 -7.16 14.04 7.48
CA SER A 251 -8.05 14.51 6.41
C SER A 251 -9.42 14.96 6.92
N ARG A 252 -10.04 15.89 6.18
CA ARG A 252 -11.46 16.25 6.37
C ARG A 252 -12.41 15.29 5.64
N SER A 253 -11.86 14.37 4.85
CA SER A 253 -12.61 13.33 4.15
C SER A 253 -12.24 11.94 4.70
N PRO A 254 -13.03 10.89 4.37
CA PRO A 254 -12.68 9.52 4.74
C PRO A 254 -11.35 9.04 4.13
N LEU A 255 -10.94 9.65 3.01
CA LEU A 255 -9.70 9.39 2.30
C LEU A 255 -8.60 10.28 2.90
N THR A 256 -7.65 9.63 3.58
CA THR A 256 -6.57 10.24 4.38
C THR A 256 -5.25 10.39 3.62
N ASN A 257 -5.18 9.89 2.38
CA ASN A 257 -3.98 9.91 1.57
C ASN A 257 -3.45 11.34 1.34
N LEU A 258 -2.12 11.54 1.46
CA LEU A 258 -1.49 12.85 1.33
C LEU A 258 -1.66 13.45 -0.08
N HIS A 259 -1.69 12.61 -1.12
CA HIS A 259 -1.94 13.05 -2.50
C HIS A 259 -3.35 13.63 -2.73
N LEU A 260 -4.28 13.45 -1.79
CA LEU A 260 -5.65 13.99 -1.85
C LEU A 260 -5.86 15.17 -0.88
N GLY A 261 -4.77 15.87 -0.52
CA GLY A 261 -4.82 17.02 0.39
C GLY A 261 -4.83 16.65 1.88
N GLY A 262 -4.42 15.42 2.21
CA GLY A 262 -4.09 15.04 3.58
C GLY A 262 -2.92 15.87 4.13
N ARG A 263 -2.85 16.02 5.45
CA ARG A 263 -1.76 16.75 6.12
C ARG A 263 -1.03 15.82 7.09
N ARG A 264 0.27 16.06 7.32
CA ARG A 264 0.97 15.42 8.43
C ARG A 264 0.35 15.88 9.75
N GLY A 265 0.02 14.92 10.61
CA GLY A 265 -0.38 15.15 12.00
C GLY A 265 0.80 14.98 12.94
N ASP A 266 0.51 15.01 14.23
CA ASP A 266 1.49 14.85 15.30
C ASP A 266 1.48 13.40 15.84
N VAL A 267 2.62 12.71 15.67
CA VAL A 267 2.84 11.33 16.15
C VAL A 267 2.84 11.26 17.67
N GLN A 268 3.38 12.27 18.36
CA GLN A 268 3.41 12.31 19.82
C GLN A 268 2.01 12.50 20.40
N ALA A 269 1.20 13.37 19.79
CA ALA A 269 -0.21 13.51 20.17
C ALA A 269 -1.01 12.22 19.89
N ALA A 270 -0.73 11.51 18.78
CA ALA A 270 -1.36 10.21 18.51
C ALA A 270 -0.97 9.16 19.57
N ARG A 271 0.32 9.09 19.92
CA ARG A 271 0.82 8.23 21.01
C ARG A 271 0.10 8.52 22.33
N GLN A 272 0.05 9.78 22.75
CA GLN A 272 -0.64 10.21 23.96
C GLN A 272 -2.12 9.83 23.94
N ALA A 273 -2.78 9.94 22.78
CA ALA A 273 -4.18 9.56 22.64
C ALA A 273 -4.40 8.05 22.82
N PHE A 274 -3.52 7.20 22.27
CA PHE A 274 -3.54 5.75 22.53
C PHE A 274 -3.32 5.44 24.02
N GLU A 275 -2.30 6.04 24.64
CA GLU A 275 -1.95 5.83 26.04
C GLU A 275 -3.08 6.28 26.99
N ALA A 276 -3.67 7.45 26.75
CA ALA A 276 -4.83 7.95 27.50
C ALA A 276 -6.08 7.08 27.33
N ALA A 277 -6.21 6.39 26.19
CA ALA A 277 -7.27 5.43 25.92
C ALA A 277 -7.01 4.04 26.55
N GLY A 278 -5.87 3.85 27.22
CA GLY A 278 -5.47 2.61 27.89
C GLY A 278 -4.72 1.62 26.98
N ALA A 279 -4.33 2.01 25.77
CA ALA A 279 -3.54 1.18 24.87
C ALA A 279 -2.05 1.52 24.98
N ARG A 280 -1.17 0.52 25.10
CA ARG A 280 0.28 0.78 25.09
C ARG A 280 0.74 1.05 23.66
N TRP A 281 1.53 2.10 23.45
CA TRP A 281 2.07 2.44 22.13
C TRP A 281 2.86 1.29 21.49
N ALA A 282 3.60 0.53 22.29
CA ALA A 282 4.31 -0.66 21.83
C ALA A 282 3.36 -1.74 21.27
N ASP A 283 2.18 -1.94 21.86
CA ASP A 283 1.20 -2.91 21.33
C ASP A 283 0.60 -2.44 20.00
N VAL A 284 0.44 -1.12 19.83
CA VAL A 284 -0.03 -0.50 18.59
C VAL A 284 1.00 -0.69 17.48
N LEU A 285 2.28 -0.41 17.74
CA LEU A 285 3.37 -0.69 16.80
C LEU A 285 3.51 -2.19 16.51
N GLY A 286 3.31 -3.03 17.52
CA GLY A 286 3.33 -4.49 17.40
C GLY A 286 2.26 -5.03 16.44
N VAL A 287 1.16 -4.31 16.20
CA VAL A 287 0.19 -4.66 15.12
C VAL A 287 0.86 -4.57 13.75
N CYS A 288 1.63 -3.49 13.51
CA CYS A 288 2.36 -3.31 12.26
C CYS A 288 3.49 -4.32 12.09
N GLU A 289 4.20 -4.65 13.17
CA GLU A 289 5.26 -5.66 13.15
C GLU A 289 4.71 -7.06 12.86
N ARG A 290 3.56 -7.44 13.44
CA ARG A 290 2.86 -8.69 13.09
C ARG A 290 2.38 -8.70 11.63
N ALA A 291 1.94 -7.57 11.10
CA ALA A 291 1.58 -7.45 9.69
C ALA A 291 2.78 -7.66 8.78
N ALA A 292 3.93 -7.06 9.12
CA ALA A 292 5.18 -7.26 8.39
C ALA A 292 5.73 -8.69 8.51
N ALA A 293 5.54 -9.35 9.66
CA ALA A 293 5.95 -10.73 9.87
C ALA A 293 5.23 -11.74 8.94
N CYS A 294 4.13 -11.34 8.31
CA CYS A 294 3.48 -12.12 7.25
C CYS A 294 4.28 -12.13 5.93
N PHE A 295 5.29 -11.26 5.79
CA PHE A 295 6.13 -11.09 4.61
C PHE A 295 7.63 -11.15 5.01
N PRO A 296 8.08 -12.27 5.61
CA PRO A 296 9.39 -12.35 6.24
C PRO A 296 10.57 -12.28 5.25
N ARG A 297 10.31 -12.39 3.94
CA ARG A 297 11.32 -12.32 2.88
C ARG A 297 11.38 -10.94 2.24
N THR A 298 10.64 -9.97 2.77
CA THR A 298 10.67 -8.57 2.35
C THR A 298 11.23 -7.72 3.47
N LEU A 299 12.33 -7.03 3.21
CA LEU A 299 13.07 -6.23 4.19
C LEU A 299 12.24 -5.07 4.74
N CYS A 300 11.46 -4.40 3.89
CA CYS A 300 10.84 -3.13 4.23
C CYS A 300 9.42 -3.01 3.68
N VAL A 301 8.46 -2.74 4.57
CA VAL A 301 7.06 -2.50 4.21
C VAL A 301 6.50 -1.25 4.89
N GLY A 302 5.56 -0.58 4.23
CA GLY A 302 4.79 0.55 4.76
C GLY A 302 3.39 0.08 5.17
N VAL A 303 3.10 0.08 6.47
CA VAL A 303 1.81 -0.34 7.02
C VAL A 303 0.91 0.88 7.22
N ASP A 304 -0.27 0.84 6.61
CA ASP A 304 -1.35 1.79 6.87
C ASP A 304 -2.18 1.31 8.06
N LEU A 305 -2.02 1.97 9.20
CA LEU A 305 -2.69 1.66 10.44
C LEU A 305 -3.86 2.63 10.67
N LEU A 306 -5.04 2.08 10.95
CA LEU A 306 -6.31 2.78 11.13
C LEU A 306 -6.71 2.77 12.61
N PRO A 307 -6.44 3.84 13.39
CA PRO A 307 -6.94 3.95 14.74
C PRO A 307 -8.47 3.98 14.73
N ALA A 308 -9.10 3.13 15.55
CA ALA A 308 -10.55 3.19 15.75
C ALA A 308 -10.93 4.41 16.59
N VAL A 309 -12.19 4.85 16.48
CA VAL A 309 -12.76 5.90 17.34
C VAL A 309 -12.40 5.66 18.81
N GLY A 310 -11.91 6.72 19.47
CA GLY A 310 -11.48 6.68 20.85
C GLY A 310 -10.07 6.10 21.07
N TRP A 311 -9.30 5.83 20.00
CA TRP A 311 -7.88 5.45 20.07
C TRP A 311 -7.57 4.17 20.88
N ARG A 312 -8.55 3.32 21.17
CA ARG A 312 -8.34 2.10 22.00
C ARG A 312 -7.74 0.92 21.25
N ARG A 313 -7.90 0.91 19.92
CA ARG A 313 -7.51 -0.18 19.04
C ARG A 313 -7.18 0.37 17.67
N ALA A 314 -6.45 -0.41 16.89
CA ALA A 314 -6.17 -0.10 15.50
C ALA A 314 -6.32 -1.35 14.63
N ALA A 315 -6.56 -1.12 13.34
CA ALA A 315 -6.60 -2.17 12.32
C ALA A 315 -5.68 -1.79 11.17
N VAL A 316 -5.08 -2.77 10.51
CA VAL A 316 -4.30 -2.58 9.29
C VAL A 316 -5.27 -2.38 8.12
N GLY A 317 -5.13 -1.25 7.43
CA GLY A 317 -5.89 -0.95 6.22
C GLY A 317 -5.20 -1.44 4.94
N GLU A 318 -3.86 -1.46 4.93
CA GLU A 318 -3.04 -1.87 3.78
C GLU A 318 -1.58 -2.10 4.23
N VAL A 319 -0.86 -2.98 3.55
CA VAL A 319 0.60 -3.13 3.66
C VAL A 319 1.19 -2.90 2.28
N ASN A 320 2.11 -1.95 2.18
CA ASN A 320 2.70 -1.51 0.93
C ASN A 320 4.15 -2.02 0.84
N ALA A 321 4.53 -2.55 -0.31
CA ALA A 321 5.92 -2.93 -0.57
C ALA A 321 6.86 -1.69 -0.59
N PHE A 322 8.15 -1.94 -0.39
CA PHE A 322 9.23 -0.96 -0.54
C PHE A 322 9.27 0.17 0.51
N GLY A 323 8.48 0.05 1.60
CA GLY A 323 8.39 1.08 2.62
C GLY A 323 7.71 2.36 2.12
N ASP A 324 8.24 3.52 2.50
CA ASP A 324 7.68 4.81 2.09
C ASP A 324 8.76 5.89 1.94
N LEU A 325 8.46 6.88 1.10
CA LEU A 325 9.30 8.05 0.87
C LEU A 325 8.96 9.13 1.91
N LEU A 326 9.69 9.14 3.03
CA LEU A 326 9.48 10.05 4.15
C LEU A 326 10.69 10.97 4.36
N PRO A 327 11.01 11.88 3.42
CA PRO A 327 12.17 12.75 3.54
C PRO A 327 12.09 13.63 4.79
N GLY A 328 13.23 13.76 5.48
CA GLY A 328 13.37 14.55 6.70
C GLY A 328 12.74 13.93 7.95
N LEU A 329 12.24 12.69 7.89
CA LEU A 329 11.75 11.96 9.04
C LEU A 329 12.83 11.01 9.55
N THR A 330 13.11 11.03 10.84
CA THR A 330 14.03 10.09 11.51
C THR A 330 13.28 9.04 12.31
N GLY A 331 13.99 7.97 12.69
CA GLY A 331 13.42 6.85 13.41
C GLY A 331 12.81 7.20 14.77
N LEU A 332 11.82 6.40 15.17
CA LEU A 332 11.11 6.51 16.43
C LEU A 332 12.03 6.24 17.62
N PRO A 333 11.81 6.90 18.78
CA PRO A 333 12.50 6.54 20.01
C PRO A 333 12.27 5.08 20.40
N GLY A 334 13.34 4.37 20.77
CA GLY A 334 13.35 2.95 21.12
C GLY A 334 13.33 1.99 19.92
N SER A 335 13.37 2.50 18.68
CA SER A 335 13.37 1.66 17.48
C SER A 335 14.76 1.13 17.10
N GLY A 336 15.84 1.75 17.59
CA GLY A 336 17.20 1.46 17.14
C GLY A 336 17.54 2.10 15.79
N SER A 337 16.72 3.06 15.36
CA SER A 337 16.85 3.84 14.11
C SER A 337 16.83 5.35 14.35
N GLU A 338 17.00 5.78 15.61
CA GLU A 338 17.08 7.18 15.99
C GLU A 338 18.18 7.89 15.20
N GLY A 339 17.85 9.03 14.61
CA GLY A 339 18.78 9.81 13.77
C GLY A 339 19.00 9.26 12.36
N LEU A 340 18.53 8.04 12.05
CA LEU A 340 18.53 7.49 10.69
C LEU A 340 17.23 7.81 9.98
N ASP A 341 17.29 8.01 8.66
CA ASP A 341 16.09 8.02 7.82
C ASP A 341 15.67 6.60 7.42
N THR A 342 14.59 6.48 6.64
CA THR A 342 14.03 5.18 6.25
C THR A 342 14.99 4.35 5.38
N TYR A 343 15.91 4.97 4.62
CA TYR A 343 16.84 4.25 3.75
C TYR A 343 18.13 3.88 4.47
N ALA A 344 18.68 4.79 5.28
CA ALA A 344 19.81 4.49 6.16
C ALA A 344 19.48 3.36 7.15
N THR A 345 18.23 3.31 7.60
CA THR A 345 17.73 2.20 8.44
C THR A 345 17.71 0.87 7.69
N GLN A 346 17.29 0.85 6.42
CA GLN A 346 17.34 -0.35 5.58
C GLN A 346 18.77 -0.82 5.36
N VAL A 347 19.70 0.10 5.03
CA VAL A 347 21.12 -0.22 4.84
C VAL A 347 21.73 -0.76 6.13
N ALA A 348 21.47 -0.12 7.27
CA ALA A 348 21.94 -0.59 8.57
C ALA A 348 21.40 -1.98 8.94
N ALA A 349 20.15 -2.29 8.57
CA ALA A 349 19.57 -3.61 8.79
C ALA A 349 20.24 -4.69 7.92
N VAL A 350 20.54 -4.39 6.66
CA VAL A 350 21.28 -5.30 5.77
C VAL A 350 22.69 -5.59 6.31
N LEU A 351 23.39 -4.56 6.79
CA LEU A 351 24.75 -4.68 7.33
C LEU A 351 24.82 -5.42 8.69
N ARG A 352 23.69 -5.56 9.40
CA ARG A 352 23.59 -6.31 10.67
C ARG A 352 23.13 -7.77 10.46
N ASP A 353 23.36 -8.32 9.27
CA ASP A 353 22.99 -9.66 8.85
C ASP A 353 21.48 -9.92 8.68
N PHE A 354 20.81 -9.06 7.90
CA PHE A 354 19.51 -9.48 7.34
C PHE A 354 19.72 -10.68 6.39
N ALA A 355 19.47 -11.88 6.90
CA ALA A 355 19.37 -13.10 6.11
C ALA A 355 17.89 -13.38 5.82
N PRO A 356 17.38 -13.14 4.60
CA PRO A 356 16.01 -13.51 4.25
C PRO A 356 15.83 -15.02 4.48
N GLN A 357 14.74 -15.42 5.14
CA GLN A 357 14.47 -16.84 5.37
C GLN A 357 14.36 -17.56 4.02
N ARG A 358 15.38 -18.36 3.68
CA ARG A 358 15.33 -19.27 2.52
C ARG A 358 14.37 -20.40 2.85
N THR A 359 13.14 -20.35 2.35
CA THR A 359 12.34 -21.56 2.24
C THR A 359 12.85 -22.35 1.05
N GLY A 360 13.32 -23.57 1.32
CA GLY A 360 13.74 -24.50 0.29
C GLY A 360 12.63 -24.70 -0.73
N THR A 361 13.03 -24.90 -1.97
CA THR A 361 12.20 -25.46 -3.04
C THR A 361 11.34 -26.59 -2.47
N ALA A 362 10.02 -26.43 -2.50
CA ALA A 362 9.13 -27.57 -2.39
C ALA A 362 9.32 -28.41 -3.65
N HIS A 363 10.15 -29.44 -3.56
CA HIS A 363 10.12 -30.55 -4.51
C HIS A 363 8.81 -31.30 -4.34
N ALA A 364 7.95 -31.24 -5.36
CA ALA A 364 7.23 -32.37 -5.94
C ALA A 364 6.72 -31.96 -7.33
#